data_AF-A0A3A6PGA1-F1
#
_entry.id   AF-A0A3A6PGA1-F1
#
_cell.length_a   1.000
_cell.length_b   1.000
_cell.length_c   1.000
_cell.angle_alpha   90.00
_cell.angle_beta   90.00
_cell.angle_gamma   90.00
#
_symmetry.space_group_name_H-M   'P 1'
#
loop_
_entity.id
_entity.type
_entity.pdbx_description
1 polymer ?
#
loop_
_entity_poly.entity_id
_entity_poly.type
_entity_poly.pdbx_seq_one_letter_code
_entity_poly.pdbx_strand_id
1 'polypeptide(L)'
;MSSFSAVSKTDRGLNKLTPNAAKDKEMQELYKQKMKVQDEINRVNNNQEMDSKLKMERVKTLTSSMQQIDSRISELKMENMKKNSPEKASSDSKAAPSKSAQDPELAIIIEKSATYSQLNKSVELRAKLDGEIKTLEGGVRFDRTLLESSPSNDSGKSMMLQNAEDTVFKMKREMVQDIQVQRNVVDQRIKELVSEINDTEESDEARPIIIEDVPDHNESQNNTSNTKVQQEDVSASSGTKEQQEDVSATSDTREQQGSAAASSDSSRPEAAFIDIRV
;
A
#
# COMPACT_ATOMS: atom_id res chain seq x y z
N MET A 1 -18.76 -54.50 -60.11
CA MET A 1 -17.67 -53.51 -59.99
C MET A 1 -18.07 -52.35 -60.91
N SER A 2 -18.36 -51.11 -60.52
CA SER A 2 -18.22 -50.38 -59.27
C SER A 2 -19.38 -49.38 -59.19
N SER A 3 -20.05 -49.31 -58.03
CA SER A 3 -21.01 -48.26 -57.71
C SER A 3 -20.42 -47.47 -56.54
N PHE A 4 -20.01 -46.23 -56.77
CA PHE A 4 -19.76 -45.29 -55.68
C PHE A 4 -20.49 -43.98 -55.95
N SER A 5 -21.50 -43.79 -55.12
CA SER A 5 -22.31 -42.58 -54.93
C SER A 5 -21.42 -41.37 -54.62
N ALA A 6 -21.65 -40.27 -55.33
CA ALA A 6 -21.12 -38.97 -54.98
C ALA A 6 -21.85 -38.46 -53.73
N VAL A 7 -21.20 -38.58 -52.58
CA VAL A 7 -21.69 -38.05 -51.31
C VAL A 7 -21.71 -36.53 -51.38
N SER A 8 -22.90 -35.95 -51.25
CA SER A 8 -23.10 -34.54 -50.96
C SER A 8 -22.37 -34.17 -49.67
N LYS A 9 -21.33 -33.32 -49.77
CA LYS A 9 -20.78 -32.62 -48.61
C LYS A 9 -21.82 -31.62 -48.10
N THR A 10 -22.66 -32.09 -47.21
CA THR A 10 -23.29 -31.25 -46.19
C THR A 10 -22.18 -30.85 -45.21
N ASP A 11 -21.54 -29.72 -45.46
CA ASP A 11 -20.72 -29.09 -44.44
C ASP A 11 -21.66 -28.40 -43.45
N ARG A 12 -21.78 -29.04 -42.28
CA ARG A 12 -22.44 -28.55 -41.08
C ARG A 12 -21.85 -27.16 -40.79
N GLY A 13 -22.65 -26.11 -40.64
CA GLY A 13 -23.34 -25.87 -39.39
C GLY A 13 -22.36 -25.63 -38.24
N LEU A 14 -22.41 -24.43 -37.67
CA LEU A 14 -21.81 -23.99 -36.40
C LEU A 14 -20.31 -23.67 -36.40
N ASN A 15 -19.97 -22.41 -36.69
CA ASN A 15 -19.07 -21.69 -35.80
C ASN A 15 -19.93 -20.83 -34.86
N LYS A 16 -20.33 -21.45 -33.74
CA LYS A 16 -20.77 -20.73 -32.55
C LYS A 16 -19.62 -19.81 -32.13
N LEU A 17 -19.72 -18.52 -32.43
CA LEU A 17 -19.07 -17.51 -31.60
C LEU A 17 -19.52 -17.79 -30.18
N THR A 18 -18.60 -18.23 -29.33
CA THR A 18 -18.88 -18.32 -27.90
C THR A 18 -19.26 -16.91 -27.44
N PRO A 19 -20.42 -16.71 -26.78
CA PRO A 19 -20.87 -15.39 -26.32
C PRO A 19 -19.91 -14.75 -25.30
N ASN A 20 -18.89 -15.49 -24.85
CA ASN A 20 -17.84 -15.02 -23.95
C ASN A 20 -16.81 -14.13 -24.68
N ALA A 21 -16.43 -14.46 -25.92
CA ALA A 21 -15.39 -13.71 -26.64
C ALA A 21 -15.80 -12.26 -26.96
N ALA A 22 -17.08 -12.02 -27.24
CA ALA A 22 -17.60 -10.68 -27.48
C ALA A 22 -17.58 -9.82 -26.20
N LYS A 23 -17.89 -10.43 -25.05
CA LYS A 23 -17.88 -9.75 -23.74
C LYS A 23 -16.48 -9.54 -23.20
N ASP A 24 -15.57 -10.47 -23.45
CA ASP A 24 -14.16 -10.29 -23.11
C ASP A 24 -13.54 -9.16 -23.92
N LYS A 25 -13.94 -9.00 -25.19
CA LYS A 25 -13.57 -7.83 -26.00
C LYS A 25 -14.15 -6.53 -25.45
N GLU A 26 -15.43 -6.52 -25.04
CA GLU A 26 -16.06 -5.36 -24.37
C GLU A 26 -15.34 -5.02 -23.06
N MET A 27 -14.95 -6.03 -22.28
CA MET A 27 -14.20 -5.86 -21.04
C MET A 27 -12.81 -5.25 -21.29
N GLN A 28 -12.09 -5.70 -22.31
CA GLN A 28 -10.81 -5.11 -22.72
C GLN A 28 -10.97 -3.65 -23.20
N GLU A 29 -12.03 -3.37 -23.96
CA GLU A 29 -12.38 -2.01 -24.40
C GLU A 29 -12.60 -1.08 -23.19
N LEU A 30 -13.33 -1.55 -22.17
CA LEU A 30 -13.59 -0.81 -20.94
C LEU A 30 -12.31 -0.56 -20.13
N TYR A 31 -11.39 -1.53 -20.02
CA TYR A 31 -10.09 -1.29 -19.41
C TYR A 31 -9.27 -0.24 -20.15
N LYS A 32 -9.31 -0.26 -21.49
CA LYS A 32 -8.65 0.75 -22.32
C LYS A 32 -9.27 2.12 -22.13
N GLN A 33 -10.59 2.21 -22.03
CA GLN A 33 -11.30 3.47 -21.73
C GLN A 33 -10.95 3.98 -20.34
N LYS A 34 -10.90 3.11 -19.32
CA LYS A 34 -10.45 3.45 -17.96
C LYS A 34 -9.06 4.09 -17.96
N MET A 35 -8.11 3.50 -18.69
CA MET A 35 -6.76 4.06 -18.80
C MET A 35 -6.74 5.44 -19.46
N LYS A 36 -7.53 5.65 -20.52
CA LYS A 36 -7.65 6.97 -21.14
C LYS A 36 -8.22 8.02 -20.17
N VAL A 37 -9.25 7.67 -19.41
CA VAL A 37 -9.85 8.57 -18.41
C VAL A 37 -8.85 8.89 -17.30
N GLN A 38 -8.09 7.89 -16.84
CA GLN A 38 -7.02 8.08 -15.86
C GLN A 38 -5.92 9.03 -16.37
N ASP A 39 -5.49 8.85 -17.62
CA ASP A 39 -4.53 9.76 -18.27
C ASP A 39 -5.09 11.18 -18.38
N GLU A 40 -6.39 11.32 -18.67
CA GLU A 40 -7.05 12.62 -18.74
C GLU A 40 -7.12 13.30 -17.36
N ILE A 41 -7.42 12.56 -16.28
CA ILE A 41 -7.37 13.07 -14.90
C ILE A 41 -5.96 13.60 -14.61
N ASN A 42 -4.92 12.83 -14.95
CA ASN A 42 -3.53 13.25 -14.74
C ASN A 42 -3.18 14.51 -15.57
N ARG A 43 -3.65 14.60 -16.82
CA ARG A 43 -3.47 15.79 -17.67
C ARG A 43 -4.17 17.02 -17.09
N VAL A 44 -5.40 16.87 -16.60
CA VAL A 44 -6.18 17.96 -16.00
C VAL A 44 -5.51 18.47 -14.73
N ASN A 45 -5.00 17.57 -13.88
CA ASN A 45 -4.28 17.92 -12.66
C ASN A 45 -2.98 18.67 -12.94
N ASN A 46 -2.23 18.25 -13.96
CA ASN A 46 -0.93 18.84 -14.31
C ASN A 46 -1.03 20.10 -15.19
N ASN A 47 -2.20 20.39 -15.78
CA ASN A 47 -2.38 21.55 -16.63
C ASN A 47 -2.38 22.84 -15.79
N GLN A 48 -1.34 23.67 -15.85
CA GLN A 48 -1.26 24.90 -15.05
C GLN A 48 -2.18 26.03 -15.52
N GLU A 49 -2.65 25.99 -16.77
CA GLU A 49 -3.44 27.06 -17.39
C GLU A 49 -4.94 27.00 -17.07
N MET A 50 -5.44 25.86 -16.55
CA MET A 50 -6.85 25.75 -16.14
C MET A 50 -7.09 26.34 -14.75
N ASP A 51 -8.21 27.06 -14.63
CA ASP A 51 -8.75 27.57 -13.37
C ASP A 51 -8.96 26.43 -12.35
N SER A 52 -8.69 26.71 -11.07
CA SER A 52 -8.74 25.72 -9.98
C SER A 52 -10.15 25.11 -9.82
N LYS A 53 -11.20 25.91 -9.94
CA LYS A 53 -12.59 25.45 -9.82
C LYS A 53 -12.97 24.58 -11.01
N LEU A 54 -12.57 24.98 -12.21
CA LEU A 54 -12.81 24.22 -13.43
C LEU A 54 -12.05 22.88 -13.43
N LYS A 55 -10.80 22.86 -12.94
CA LYS A 55 -10.04 21.62 -12.72
C LYS A 55 -10.79 20.68 -11.80
N MET A 56 -11.23 21.16 -10.66
CA MET A 56 -11.93 20.34 -9.67
C MET A 56 -13.21 19.75 -10.24
N GLU A 57 -14.01 20.54 -10.95
CA GLU A 57 -15.24 20.06 -11.61
C GLU A 57 -14.95 19.01 -12.69
N ARG A 58 -13.92 19.24 -13.51
CA ARG A 58 -13.51 18.31 -14.56
C ARG A 58 -12.95 17.02 -13.98
N VAL A 59 -12.08 17.09 -12.98
CA VAL A 59 -11.56 15.91 -12.26
C VAL A 59 -12.73 15.14 -11.65
N LYS A 60 -13.65 15.82 -10.96
CA LYS A 60 -14.83 15.17 -10.38
C LYS A 60 -15.67 14.45 -11.43
N THR A 61 -15.89 15.08 -12.58
CA THR A 61 -16.65 14.48 -13.70
C THR A 61 -15.94 13.26 -14.27
N LEU A 62 -14.62 13.36 -14.51
CA LEU A 62 -13.80 12.24 -15.00
C LEU A 62 -13.73 11.09 -13.99
N THR A 63 -13.59 11.39 -12.70
CA THR A 63 -13.64 10.40 -11.62
C THR A 63 -14.98 9.69 -11.57
N SER A 64 -16.09 10.42 -11.73
CA SER A 64 -17.43 9.81 -11.82
C SER A 64 -17.55 8.91 -13.04
N SER A 65 -17.01 9.31 -14.20
CA SER A 65 -16.97 8.46 -15.39
C SER A 65 -16.16 7.19 -15.18
N MET A 66 -15.00 7.29 -14.49
CA MET A 66 -14.19 6.12 -14.13
C MET A 66 -14.95 5.14 -13.24
N GLN A 67 -15.70 5.63 -12.25
CA GLN A 67 -16.55 4.79 -11.40
C GLN A 67 -17.67 4.08 -12.17
N GLN A 68 -18.25 4.74 -13.19
CA GLN A 68 -19.23 4.11 -14.07
C GLN A 68 -18.60 2.98 -14.90
N ILE A 69 -17.39 3.20 -15.43
CA ILE A 69 -16.63 2.16 -16.15
C ILE A 69 -16.35 0.96 -15.22
N ASP A 70 -15.91 1.21 -13.98
CA ASP A 70 -15.64 0.15 -12.99
C ASP A 70 -16.89 -0.66 -12.62
N SER A 71 -18.04 0.02 -12.52
CA SER A 71 -19.33 -0.62 -12.29
C SER A 71 -19.70 -1.54 -13.46
N ARG A 72 -19.49 -1.07 -14.70
CA ARG A 72 -19.77 -1.86 -15.91
C ARG A 72 -18.83 -3.06 -16.06
N ILE A 73 -17.55 -2.90 -15.74
CA ILE A 73 -16.59 -4.02 -15.70
C ILE A 73 -17.04 -5.08 -14.70
N SER A 74 -17.47 -4.67 -13.51
CA SER A 74 -17.96 -5.57 -12.46
C SER A 74 -19.22 -6.30 -12.89
N GLU A 75 -20.17 -5.60 -13.53
CA GLU A 75 -21.39 -6.18 -14.09
C GLU A 75 -21.08 -7.25 -15.13
N LEU A 76 -20.23 -6.94 -16.12
CA LEU A 76 -19.81 -7.90 -17.15
C LEU A 76 -19.08 -9.10 -16.56
N LYS A 77 -18.23 -8.88 -15.55
CA LYS A 77 -17.54 -9.96 -14.85
C LYS A 77 -18.52 -10.89 -14.12
N MET A 78 -19.51 -10.33 -13.42
CA MET A 78 -20.57 -11.12 -12.79
C MET A 78 -21.43 -11.86 -13.81
N GLU A 79 -21.76 -11.24 -14.94
CA GLU A 79 -22.54 -11.88 -16.00
C GLU A 79 -21.77 -13.05 -16.66
N ASN A 80 -20.45 -12.92 -16.81
CA ASN A 80 -19.58 -14.00 -17.30
C ASN A 80 -19.47 -15.15 -16.28
N MET A 81 -19.47 -14.86 -14.98
CA MET A 81 -19.43 -15.92 -13.94
C MET A 81 -20.78 -16.64 -13.77
N LYS A 82 -21.92 -15.94 -13.88
CA LYS A 82 -23.25 -16.55 -13.75
C LYS A 82 -23.63 -17.48 -14.92
N LYS A 83 -23.08 -17.28 -16.13
CA LYS A 83 -23.44 -18.07 -17.33
C LYS A 83 -22.61 -19.33 -17.57
N ASN A 84 -21.60 -19.62 -16.74
CA ASN A 84 -20.79 -20.85 -16.82
C ASN A 84 -21.21 -21.94 -15.81
N SER A 85 -22.35 -21.78 -15.14
CA SER A 85 -22.95 -22.82 -14.29
C SER A 85 -23.95 -23.65 -15.12
N PRO A 86 -23.93 -24.99 -15.06
CA PRO A 86 -24.89 -25.81 -15.78
C PRO A 86 -26.20 -25.90 -14.98
N GLU A 87 -27.25 -25.19 -15.41
CA GLU A 87 -28.51 -25.80 -15.85
C GLU A 87 -29.66 -24.78 -16.04
N LYS A 88 -30.34 -25.00 -17.18
CA LYS A 88 -31.76 -24.78 -17.51
C LYS A 88 -32.38 -23.38 -17.51
N ALA A 89 -32.87 -23.05 -18.71
CA ALA A 89 -33.92 -22.10 -19.00
C ALA A 89 -35.22 -22.39 -18.21
N SER A 90 -35.89 -21.38 -17.68
CA SER A 90 -37.02 -20.70 -18.34
C SER A 90 -37.88 -19.87 -17.36
N SER A 91 -38.42 -18.78 -17.93
CA SER A 91 -39.63 -18.02 -17.58
C SER A 91 -39.71 -17.17 -16.30
N ASP A 92 -40.20 -15.97 -16.56
CA ASP A 92 -40.76 -14.97 -15.66
C ASP A 92 -41.37 -15.50 -14.36
N SER A 93 -40.97 -14.88 -13.24
CA SER A 93 -41.88 -14.53 -12.16
C SER A 93 -41.22 -13.53 -11.20
N LYS A 94 -41.93 -12.42 -10.95
CA LYS A 94 -41.77 -11.62 -9.73
C LYS A 94 -41.85 -12.55 -8.51
N ALA A 95 -40.81 -12.60 -7.70
CA ALA A 95 -40.89 -12.61 -6.23
C ALA A 95 -39.50 -12.84 -5.60
N ALA A 96 -39.16 -11.94 -4.67
CA ALA A 96 -38.35 -12.14 -3.46
C ALA A 96 -36.89 -12.61 -3.60
N PRO A 97 -35.99 -12.13 -2.71
CA PRO A 97 -34.59 -12.57 -2.69
C PRO A 97 -34.58 -14.05 -2.29
N SER A 98 -34.19 -14.93 -3.21
CA SER A 98 -33.85 -16.29 -2.88
C SER A 98 -32.65 -16.25 -1.95
N LYS A 99 -32.91 -16.41 -0.65
CA LYS A 99 -31.93 -16.98 0.27
C LYS A 99 -31.65 -18.38 -0.25
N SER A 100 -30.65 -18.50 -1.13
CA SER A 100 -30.02 -19.78 -1.35
C SER A 100 -29.59 -20.27 0.02
N ALA A 101 -30.11 -21.41 0.44
CA ALA A 101 -29.50 -22.23 1.45
C ALA A 101 -28.11 -22.60 0.94
N GLN A 102 -27.15 -21.68 1.09
CA GLN A 102 -25.76 -22.06 1.09
C GLN A 102 -25.60 -22.90 2.35
N ASP A 103 -25.07 -24.10 2.15
CA ASP A 103 -24.59 -24.92 3.24
C ASP A 103 -23.82 -24.00 4.22
N PRO A 104 -24.20 -23.90 5.50
CA PRO A 104 -23.58 -22.98 6.44
C PRO A 104 -22.05 -23.15 6.48
N GLU A 105 -21.56 -24.36 6.24
CA GLU A 105 -20.14 -24.68 6.10
C GLU A 105 -19.50 -24.00 4.87
N LEU A 106 -20.20 -23.95 3.73
CA LEU A 106 -19.71 -23.26 2.53
C LEU A 106 -19.68 -21.74 2.72
N ALA A 107 -20.64 -21.18 3.47
CA ALA A 107 -20.64 -19.76 3.80
C ALA A 107 -19.41 -19.37 4.65
N ILE A 108 -19.08 -20.19 5.66
CA ILE A 108 -17.89 -20.01 6.50
C ILE A 108 -16.61 -20.11 5.67
N ILE A 109 -16.51 -21.08 4.75
CA ILE A 109 -15.34 -21.22 3.87
C ILE A 109 -15.18 -20.00 2.95
N ILE A 110 -16.27 -19.48 2.39
CA ILE A 110 -16.24 -18.28 1.54
C ILE A 110 -15.77 -17.07 2.36
N GLU A 111 -16.29 -16.89 3.57
CA GLU A 111 -15.89 -15.82 4.48
C GLU A 111 -14.39 -15.93 4.84
N LYS A 112 -13.93 -17.09 5.30
CA LYS A 112 -12.50 -17.35 5.57
C LYS A 112 -11.63 -17.04 4.35
N SER A 113 -12.03 -17.47 3.15
CA SER A 113 -11.27 -17.20 1.92
C SER A 113 -11.16 -15.70 1.59
N ALA A 114 -12.20 -14.93 1.91
CA ALA A 114 -12.21 -13.49 1.76
C ALA A 114 -11.29 -12.82 2.80
N THR A 115 -11.34 -13.26 4.06
CA THR A 115 -10.49 -12.75 5.15
C THR A 115 -9.00 -13.03 4.86
N TYR A 116 -8.64 -14.24 4.41
CA TYR A 116 -7.26 -14.53 3.96
C TYR A 116 -6.82 -13.68 2.77
N SER A 117 -7.70 -13.42 1.81
CA SER A 117 -7.40 -12.53 0.68
C SER A 117 -7.14 -11.09 1.13
N GLN A 118 -7.90 -10.59 2.11
CA GLN A 118 -7.69 -9.28 2.72
C GLN A 118 -6.40 -9.22 3.54
N LEU A 119 -6.09 -10.28 4.27
CA LEU A 119 -4.85 -10.41 5.03
C LEU A 119 -3.63 -10.35 4.10
N ASN A 120 -3.63 -11.13 3.02
CA ASN A 120 -2.53 -11.14 2.05
C ASN A 120 -2.30 -9.75 1.43
N LYS A 121 -3.37 -9.04 1.06
CA LYS A 121 -3.28 -7.65 0.57
C LYS A 121 -2.69 -6.69 1.60
N SER A 122 -3.08 -6.84 2.87
CA SER A 122 -2.59 -6.00 3.96
C SER A 122 -1.11 -6.26 4.24
N VAL A 123 -0.67 -7.52 4.21
CA VAL A 123 0.75 -7.90 4.32
C VAL A 123 1.56 -7.37 3.14
N GLU A 124 1.05 -7.46 1.92
CA GLU A 124 1.72 -6.88 0.75
C GLU A 124 1.86 -5.36 0.87
N LEU A 125 0.80 -4.67 1.32
CA LEU A 125 0.83 -3.23 1.55
C LEU A 125 1.86 -2.85 2.62
N ARG A 126 1.91 -3.60 3.73
CA ARG A 126 2.94 -3.42 4.77
C ARG A 126 4.35 -3.53 4.21
N ALA A 127 4.61 -4.55 3.38
CA ALA A 127 5.91 -4.73 2.73
C ALA A 127 6.27 -3.57 1.79
N LYS A 128 5.30 -3.01 1.07
CA LYS A 128 5.50 -1.81 0.23
C LYS A 128 5.87 -0.59 1.07
N LEU A 129 5.13 -0.31 2.15
CA LEU A 129 5.41 0.80 3.06
C LEU A 129 6.80 0.65 3.71
N ASP A 130 7.18 -0.56 4.13
CA ASP A 130 8.53 -0.86 4.64
C ASP A 130 9.63 -0.58 3.59
N GLY A 131 9.37 -0.93 2.32
CA GLY A 131 10.28 -0.65 1.21
C GLY A 131 10.43 0.84 0.93
N GLU A 132 9.33 1.59 1.01
CA GLU A 132 9.33 3.04 0.80
C GLU A 132 10.10 3.78 1.90
N ILE A 133 9.88 3.42 3.18
CA ILE A 133 10.65 3.96 4.30
C ILE A 133 12.15 3.75 4.08
N LYS A 134 12.57 2.52 3.77
CA LYS A 134 13.98 2.20 3.51
C LYS A 134 14.56 2.98 2.34
N THR A 135 13.76 3.20 1.30
CA THR A 135 14.18 3.96 0.12
C THR A 135 14.41 5.43 0.46
N LEU A 136 13.48 6.04 1.23
CA LEU A 136 13.60 7.43 1.66
C LEU A 136 14.78 7.63 2.61
N GLU A 137 14.89 6.78 3.65
CA GLU A 137 16.00 6.85 4.62
C GLU A 137 17.36 6.57 3.96
N GLY A 138 17.41 5.57 3.08
CA GLY A 138 18.60 5.24 2.28
C GLY A 138 19.01 6.41 1.38
N GLY A 139 18.04 7.05 0.72
CA GLY A 139 18.27 8.25 -0.09
C GLY A 139 18.83 9.41 0.73
N VAL A 140 18.27 9.71 1.91
CA VAL A 140 18.81 10.76 2.81
C VAL A 140 20.25 10.46 3.22
N ARG A 141 20.54 9.22 3.64
CA ARG A 141 21.90 8.83 4.04
C ARG A 141 22.89 8.91 2.89
N PHE A 142 22.46 8.48 1.70
CA PHE A 142 23.28 8.55 0.49
C PHE A 142 23.58 10.01 0.11
N ASP A 143 22.54 10.85 -0.01
CA ASP A 143 22.68 12.26 -0.38
C ASP A 143 23.58 13.01 0.62
N ARG A 144 23.39 12.73 1.92
CA ARG A 144 24.23 13.30 2.99
C ARG A 144 25.68 12.88 2.87
N THR A 145 25.95 11.59 2.68
CA THR A 145 27.30 11.07 2.48
C THR A 145 27.95 11.67 1.24
N LEU A 146 27.20 11.82 0.15
CA LEU A 146 27.68 12.42 -1.09
C LEU A 146 28.16 13.86 -0.86
N LEU A 147 27.39 14.66 -0.12
CA LEU A 147 27.74 16.04 0.21
C LEU A 147 28.92 16.13 1.20
N GLU A 148 29.04 15.18 2.14
CA GLU A 148 30.09 15.14 3.17
C GLU A 148 31.42 14.54 2.66
N SER A 149 31.41 13.66 1.65
CA SER A 149 32.56 12.82 1.24
C SER A 149 33.73 13.54 0.56
N SER A 150 33.69 14.86 0.39
CA SER A 150 34.74 15.60 -0.33
C SER A 150 35.78 16.22 0.62
N PRO A 151 37.09 16.04 0.40
CA PRO A 151 38.16 16.34 1.36
C PRO A 151 38.43 17.84 1.62
N SER A 152 37.72 18.74 0.96
CA SER A 152 37.81 20.19 1.18
C SER A 152 36.70 20.68 2.11
N ASN A 153 37.09 21.20 3.28
CA ASN A 153 36.22 21.95 4.20
C ASN A 153 35.86 23.30 3.58
N ASP A 154 34.91 23.27 2.65
CA ASP A 154 34.37 24.45 1.98
C ASP A 154 33.11 24.93 2.72
N SER A 155 33.11 26.20 3.12
CA SER A 155 31.96 26.88 3.73
C SER A 155 30.70 26.77 2.86
N GLY A 156 30.86 26.80 1.53
CA GLY A 156 29.76 26.62 0.58
C GLY A 156 29.09 25.25 0.69
N LYS A 157 29.85 24.18 0.98
CA LYS A 157 29.30 22.83 1.21
C LYS A 157 28.54 22.74 2.51
N SER A 158 29.05 23.35 3.58
CA SER A 158 28.35 23.38 4.85
C SER A 158 26.99 24.08 4.70
N MET A 159 26.95 25.19 3.96
CA MET A 159 25.69 25.88 3.64
C MET A 159 24.77 25.03 2.75
N MET A 160 25.32 24.33 1.74
CA MET A 160 24.53 23.43 0.88
C MET A 160 23.96 22.24 1.67
N LEU A 161 24.75 21.64 2.57
CA LEU A 161 24.31 20.56 3.44
C LEU A 161 23.23 21.03 4.40
N GLN A 162 23.38 22.22 5.00
CA GLN A 162 22.36 22.82 5.85
C GLN A 162 21.06 23.08 5.08
N ASN A 163 21.16 23.66 3.88
CA ASN A 163 19.99 23.87 3.02
C ASN A 163 19.31 22.55 2.65
N ALA A 164 20.07 21.49 2.34
CA ALA A 164 19.53 20.17 2.07
C ALA A 164 18.86 19.56 3.32
N GLU A 165 19.43 19.78 4.50
CA GLU A 165 18.90 19.34 5.79
C GLU A 165 17.54 19.97 6.08
N ASP A 166 17.44 21.29 5.90
CA ASP A 166 16.23 22.08 6.19
C ASP A 166 15.13 21.91 5.14
N THR A 167 15.48 21.46 3.94
CA THR A 167 14.53 21.26 2.83
C THR A 167 14.27 19.78 2.57
N VAL A 168 15.09 19.15 1.74
CA VAL A 168 14.87 17.80 1.20
C VAL A 168 14.90 16.75 2.30
N PHE A 169 15.87 16.80 3.22
CA PHE A 169 16.00 15.77 4.25
C PHE A 169 14.90 15.89 5.31
N LYS A 170 14.56 17.11 5.72
CA LYS A 170 13.40 17.35 6.57
C LYS A 170 12.11 16.82 5.93
N MET A 171 11.83 17.19 4.68
CA MET A 171 10.65 16.71 3.94
C MET A 171 10.64 15.18 3.80
N LYS A 172 11.77 14.55 3.46
CA LYS A 172 11.89 13.09 3.39
C LYS A 172 11.63 12.42 4.74
N ARG A 173 12.05 13.03 5.86
CA ARG A 173 11.76 12.52 7.21
C ARG A 173 10.30 12.66 7.61
N GLU A 174 9.66 13.77 7.27
CA GLU A 174 8.22 13.96 7.48
C GLU A 174 7.43 12.91 6.69
N MET A 175 7.77 12.67 5.42
CA MET A 175 7.16 11.58 4.63
C MET A 175 7.37 10.20 5.26
N VAL A 176 8.56 9.92 5.80
CA VAL A 176 8.81 8.65 6.53
C VAL A 176 7.89 8.53 7.75
N GLN A 177 7.68 9.61 8.50
CA GLN A 177 6.75 9.58 9.65
C GLN A 177 5.30 9.33 9.19
N ASP A 178 4.85 9.96 8.12
CA ASP A 178 3.51 9.73 7.57
C ASP A 178 3.32 8.27 7.13
N ILE A 179 4.32 7.70 6.44
CA ILE A 179 4.30 6.29 6.02
C ILE A 179 4.33 5.36 7.25
N GLN A 180 5.07 5.69 8.31
CA GLN A 180 5.08 4.93 9.57
C GLN A 180 3.70 4.92 10.24
N VAL A 181 2.99 6.05 10.23
CA VAL A 181 1.61 6.10 10.74
C VAL A 181 0.70 5.19 9.92
N GLN A 182 0.78 5.24 8.59
CA GLN A 182 0.01 4.36 7.71
C GLN A 182 0.35 2.89 7.93
N ARG A 183 1.63 2.56 8.10
CA ARG A 183 2.10 1.21 8.42
C ARG A 183 1.49 0.70 9.72
N ASN A 184 1.42 1.54 10.75
CA ASN A 184 0.80 1.16 12.03
C ASN A 184 -0.69 0.84 11.88
N VAL A 185 -1.41 1.59 11.04
CA VAL A 185 -2.82 1.29 10.70
C VAL A 185 -2.94 -0.05 9.99
N VAL A 186 -2.05 -0.35 9.05
CA VAL A 186 -2.01 -1.65 8.36
C VAL A 186 -1.67 -2.78 9.34
N ASP A 187 -0.72 -2.56 10.25
CA ASP A 187 -0.36 -3.53 11.29
C ASP A 187 -1.55 -3.83 12.23
N GLN A 188 -2.34 -2.82 12.60
CA GLN A 188 -3.58 -3.01 13.36
C GLN A 188 -4.59 -3.85 12.57
N ARG A 189 -4.82 -3.51 11.30
CA ARG A 189 -5.71 -4.29 10.43
C ARG A 189 -5.27 -5.74 10.26
N ILE A 190 -3.97 -6.00 10.15
CA ILE A 190 -3.44 -7.36 10.08
C ILE A 190 -3.76 -8.11 11.38
N LYS A 191 -3.55 -7.49 12.55
CA LYS A 191 -3.88 -8.10 13.85
C LYS A 191 -5.37 -8.41 13.97
N GLU A 192 -6.23 -7.48 13.53
CA GLU A 192 -7.69 -7.68 13.51
C GLU A 192 -8.07 -8.88 12.64
N LEU A 193 -7.59 -8.93 11.39
CA LEU A 193 -7.88 -10.04 10.47
C LEU A 193 -7.34 -11.39 10.95
N VAL A 194 -6.17 -11.41 11.61
CA VAL A 194 -5.63 -12.64 12.21
C VAL A 194 -6.46 -13.08 13.40
N SER A 195 -6.97 -12.15 14.20
CA SER A 195 -7.86 -12.46 15.33
C SER A 195 -9.20 -13.01 14.83
N GLU A 196 -9.79 -12.40 13.79
CA GLU A 196 -11.02 -12.88 13.15
C GLU A 196 -10.90 -14.32 12.62
N ILE A 197 -9.75 -14.66 12.03
CA ILE A 197 -9.47 -16.03 11.57
C ILE A 197 -9.45 -17.01 12.74
N ASN A 198 -8.77 -16.66 13.84
CA ASN A 198 -8.62 -17.53 15.01
C ASN A 198 -9.94 -17.67 15.80
N ASP A 199 -10.70 -16.59 15.98
CA ASP A 199 -11.98 -16.60 16.70
C ASP A 199 -13.03 -17.47 15.97
N THR A 200 -12.91 -17.58 14.64
CA THR A 200 -13.79 -18.45 13.82
C THR A 200 -13.37 -19.93 13.89
N GLU A 201 -12.16 -20.27 14.35
CA GLU A 201 -11.74 -21.66 14.56
C GLU A 201 -12.20 -22.22 15.92
N GLU A 202 -12.25 -21.39 16.96
CA GLU A 202 -12.72 -21.82 18.30
C GLU A 202 -14.25 -22.03 18.37
N SER A 203 -15.01 -21.45 17.44
CA SER A 203 -16.48 -21.60 17.41
C SER A 203 -16.96 -22.94 16.83
N ASP A 204 -16.08 -23.77 16.25
CA ASP A 204 -16.44 -25.04 15.60
C ASP A 204 -16.32 -26.28 16.52
N GLU A 205 -15.81 -26.16 17.76
CA GLU A 205 -15.70 -27.30 18.69
C GLU A 205 -16.98 -27.61 19.50
N ALA A 206 -18.06 -26.84 19.34
CA ALA A 206 -19.33 -27.10 20.03
C ALA A 206 -20.24 -28.10 19.25
N ARG A 207 -19.72 -29.28 18.89
CA ARG A 207 -20.58 -30.45 18.63
C ARG A 207 -20.49 -31.38 19.84
N PRO A 208 -21.49 -31.39 20.75
CA PRO A 208 -21.57 -32.45 21.73
C PRO A 208 -21.90 -33.75 20.99
N ILE A 209 -20.90 -34.61 20.85
CA ILE A 209 -21.13 -36.03 20.60
C ILE A 209 -21.87 -36.54 21.85
N ILE A 210 -23.20 -36.62 21.76
CA ILE A 210 -24.03 -37.31 22.75
C ILE A 210 -23.74 -38.81 22.56
N ILE A 211 -22.77 -39.33 23.32
CA ILE A 211 -22.73 -40.74 23.67
C ILE A 211 -23.44 -40.85 25.01
N GLU A 212 -24.68 -41.32 24.94
CA GLU A 212 -25.47 -41.69 26.10
C GLU A 212 -25.04 -43.08 26.57
N ASP A 213 -24.87 -43.18 27.89
CA ASP A 213 -25.05 -44.36 28.75
C ASP A 213 -23.88 -45.34 28.97
N VAL A 214 -23.19 -45.23 30.11
CA VAL A 214 -23.44 -46.02 31.35
C VAL A 214 -22.22 -45.89 32.29
N PRO A 215 -22.41 -45.77 33.62
CA PRO A 215 -21.42 -45.28 34.59
C PRO A 215 -20.68 -46.42 35.31
N ASP A 216 -19.52 -46.13 35.92
CA ASP A 216 -19.34 -46.39 37.36
C ASP A 216 -18.07 -45.76 37.99
N HIS A 217 -18.26 -45.31 39.23
CA HIS A 217 -17.32 -45.07 40.33
C HIS A 217 -15.81 -44.84 40.06
N ASN A 218 -15.26 -43.73 40.57
CA ASN A 218 -14.79 -43.71 41.96
C ASN A 218 -14.33 -42.33 42.47
N GLU A 219 -14.49 -42.19 43.79
CA GLU A 219 -14.33 -41.02 44.64
C GLU A 219 -12.88 -40.50 44.81
N SER A 220 -12.84 -39.31 45.42
CA SER A 220 -11.86 -38.80 46.41
C SER A 220 -11.03 -37.64 45.89
N GLN A 221 -11.26 -36.40 46.30
CA GLN A 221 -11.23 -35.78 47.64
C GLN A 221 -10.03 -34.82 47.72
N ASN A 222 -10.32 -33.68 48.36
CA ASN A 222 -9.42 -32.85 49.16
C ASN A 222 -8.42 -31.93 48.42
N ASN A 223 -8.63 -30.60 48.52
CA ASN A 223 -8.20 -29.71 49.62
C ASN A 223 -6.71 -29.34 49.45
N THR A 224 -6.18 -28.15 49.75
CA THR A 224 -6.64 -26.89 50.33
C THR A 224 -5.38 -26.01 50.36
N SER A 225 -5.48 -24.79 49.83
CA SER A 225 -4.95 -23.52 50.34
C SER A 225 -3.44 -23.24 50.58
N ASN A 226 -3.15 -21.95 50.34
CA ASN A 226 -2.29 -21.03 51.14
C ASN A 226 -0.77 -21.09 50.92
N THR A 227 0.04 -20.02 50.95
CA THR A 227 -0.13 -18.57 51.24
C THR A 227 1.23 -17.86 51.12
N LYS A 228 1.19 -16.55 50.77
CA LYS A 228 2.12 -15.40 51.01
C LYS A 228 3.62 -15.46 50.62
N VAL A 229 4.14 -14.50 49.82
CA VAL A 229 4.44 -13.05 50.04
C VAL A 229 5.69 -12.80 50.91
N GLN A 230 6.64 -12.02 50.35
CA GLN A 230 7.42 -10.86 50.88
C GLN A 230 8.84 -10.91 50.26
N GLN A 231 9.33 -9.93 49.48
CA GLN A 231 9.52 -8.48 49.64
C GLN A 231 10.75 -8.12 50.51
N GLU A 232 11.67 -7.34 49.90
CA GLU A 232 12.62 -6.32 50.46
C GLU A 232 13.63 -5.99 49.30
N ASP A 233 13.76 -4.79 48.72
CA ASP A 233 14.28 -3.48 49.21
C ASP A 233 15.59 -3.63 50.03
N VAL A 234 16.72 -2.93 49.83
CA VAL A 234 16.94 -1.49 49.63
C VAL A 234 18.42 -1.18 49.23
N SER A 235 18.63 -0.03 48.57
CA SER A 235 19.66 1.01 48.82
C SER A 235 21.15 0.94 48.36
N ALA A 236 21.47 1.91 47.47
CA ALA A 236 22.37 3.08 47.66
C ALA A 236 23.88 3.07 47.29
N SER A 237 24.31 4.28 46.84
CA SER A 237 25.66 4.91 46.94
C SER A 237 26.71 4.55 45.85
N SER A 238 27.57 5.40 45.25
CA SER A 238 28.05 6.79 45.43
C SER A 238 28.81 7.27 44.17
N GLY A 239 28.99 8.59 43.99
CA GLY A 239 30.03 9.21 43.12
C GLY A 239 31.48 8.87 43.57
N THR A 240 32.59 9.29 42.93
CA THR A 240 33.00 10.65 42.53
C THR A 240 34.40 10.61 41.85
N LYS A 241 34.72 11.60 40.97
CA LYS A 241 36.04 12.29 40.73
C LYS A 241 37.24 11.47 40.15
N GLU A 242 38.27 11.98 39.47
CA GLU A 242 38.78 13.31 39.04
C GLU A 242 40.00 13.10 38.07
N GLN A 243 40.25 14.05 37.14
CA GLN A 243 41.54 14.63 36.66
C GLN A 243 42.71 13.71 36.16
N GLN A 244 43.64 14.07 35.26
CA GLN A 244 44.28 15.36 34.97
C GLN A 244 45.06 15.37 33.62
N GLU A 245 45.42 16.59 33.22
CA GLU A 245 46.20 17.16 32.09
C GLU A 245 47.63 16.59 31.87
N ASP A 246 48.27 16.82 30.70
CA ASP A 246 49.24 17.94 30.48
C ASP A 246 50.05 17.90 29.14
N VAL A 247 50.19 19.10 28.56
CA VAL A 247 51.20 19.79 27.69
C VAL A 247 52.07 19.24 26.53
N SER A 248 52.18 20.15 25.52
CA SER A 248 53.37 20.65 24.74
C SER A 248 53.89 19.84 23.53
N ALA A 249 54.44 20.40 22.44
CA ALA A 249 54.64 21.75 21.89
C ALA A 249 55.26 21.66 20.45
N THR A 250 55.24 22.77 19.68
CA THR A 250 56.11 23.13 18.51
C THR A 250 55.86 22.38 17.18
N SER A 251 55.92 22.94 15.96
CA SER A 251 56.59 24.09 15.33
C SER A 251 55.78 24.51 14.07
N ASP A 252 55.51 25.78 13.77
CA ASP A 252 56.40 26.78 13.13
C ASP A 252 57.01 26.31 11.79
N THR A 253 56.39 26.69 10.66
CA THR A 253 57.06 26.94 9.36
C THR A 253 56.29 28.00 8.58
N ARG A 254 56.98 29.11 8.33
CA ARG A 254 56.63 30.25 7.48
C ARG A 254 57.42 30.11 6.17
N GLU A 255 56.75 30.27 5.02
CA GLU A 255 57.29 30.70 3.70
C GLU A 255 56.22 30.43 2.63
N GLN A 256 56.06 31.13 1.52
CA GLN A 256 56.36 32.46 1.00
C GLN A 256 55.66 32.47 -0.37
N GLN A 257 55.05 33.61 -0.77
CA GLN A 257 54.91 34.14 -2.15
C GLN A 257 54.22 33.24 -3.22
N GLY A 258 53.39 33.69 -4.17
CA GLY A 258 53.03 34.97 -4.76
C GLY A 258 52.20 34.69 -6.03
N SER A 259 51.84 35.74 -6.78
CA SER A 259 51.04 35.82 -8.04
C SER A 259 49.51 35.80 -7.82
N ALA A 260 48.77 36.92 -7.94
CA ALA A 260 48.57 37.90 -9.02
C ALA A 260 47.78 37.35 -10.23
N ALA A 261 46.53 37.78 -10.40
CA ALA A 261 46.06 38.61 -11.53
C ALA A 261 44.53 38.51 -11.80
N ALA A 262 43.94 39.68 -12.08
CA ALA A 262 42.90 39.96 -13.09
C ALA A 262 41.47 39.36 -12.88
N SER A 263 40.47 40.17 -12.50
CA SER A 263 39.53 40.93 -13.37
C SER A 263 38.67 40.00 -14.26
N SER A 264 37.34 40.06 -14.26
CA SER A 264 36.51 41.11 -14.88
C SER A 264 35.02 40.73 -14.68
N ASP A 265 34.15 41.65 -14.25
CA ASP A 265 33.22 42.40 -15.14
C ASP A 265 31.84 41.72 -15.27
N SER A 266 30.88 42.16 -14.46
CA SER A 266 29.72 43.00 -14.82
C SER A 266 28.75 42.36 -15.82
N SER A 267 27.52 42.11 -15.35
CA SER A 267 26.28 42.29 -16.10
C SER A 267 25.10 42.16 -15.15
N ARG A 268 24.57 43.33 -14.81
CA ARG A 268 23.33 43.58 -14.07
C ARG A 268 22.27 43.99 -15.10
N PRO A 269 21.07 43.41 -15.15
CA PRO A 269 19.96 44.05 -15.81
C PRO A 269 19.11 44.84 -14.82
N GLU A 270 18.73 46.03 -15.28
CA GLU A 270 17.99 47.08 -14.60
C GLU A 270 16.56 46.70 -14.21
N ALA A 271 16.11 47.34 -13.12
CA ALA A 271 14.72 47.44 -12.74
C ALA A 271 14.01 48.47 -13.64
N ALA A 272 12.88 48.08 -14.25
CA ALA A 272 11.94 49.01 -14.84
C ALA A 272 10.89 49.40 -13.80
N PHE A 273 10.96 50.64 -13.33
CA PHE A 273 9.88 51.33 -12.62
C PHE A 273 8.78 51.68 -13.64
N ILE A 274 7.53 51.26 -13.37
CA ILE A 274 6.35 51.77 -14.06
C ILE A 274 5.75 52.86 -13.18
N ASP A 275 5.80 54.09 -13.69
CA ASP A 275 5.14 55.29 -13.15
C ASP A 275 3.65 55.24 -13.53
N ILE A 276 2.77 55.21 -12.52
CA ILE A 276 1.31 55.39 -12.69
C ILE A 276 0.97 56.73 -12.05
N ARG A 277 0.73 57.74 -12.88
CA ARG A 277 0.07 58.97 -12.44
C ARG A 277 -1.45 58.76 -12.40
N VAL A 278 -2.00 59.35 -11.34
CA VAL A 278 -3.40 59.43 -10.89
C VAL A 278 -4.28 60.16 -11.91
#